data_AF-A0A355BG96-F1
#
_entry.id   AF-A0A355BG96-F1
#
_cell.length_a   1.000
_cell.length_b   1.000
_cell.length_c   1.000
_cell.angle_alpha   90.00
_cell.angle_beta   90.00
_cell.angle_gamma   90.00
#
_symmetry.space_group_name_H-M   'P 1'
#
loop_
_entity.id
_entity.type
_entity.pdbx_description
1 polymer ?
#
loop_
_entity_poly.entity_id
_entity_poly.type
_entity_poly.pdbx_seq_one_letter_code
_entity_poly.pdbx_strand_id
1 'polypeptide(L)'
;GGMREFMRQLRPASFEDIIAGISLFRPGPMDQIPKYIENKNDPSKIKYAHPLLEPILNISYGCLVYQEQVQQIARSLAGYSLGRADILRRAMGKKKQEVMEQERTMFIHGSVDENGKVLVPGAVRLGVPEQLANQVFDEMAEFAKYAFNKAHAACYAVLAYRTAWLKVHYPAEFMAAALSSVANDADKVQAYTEDCKRMGVEIVPPNVNI
;
A
#
# COMPACT_ATOMS: atom_id res chain seq x y z
N GLY A 1 8.20 -11.41 -16.12
CA GLY A 1 8.66 -10.26 -15.31
C GLY A 1 8.20 -10.43 -13.88
N GLY A 2 8.94 -9.86 -12.92
CA GLY A 2 8.72 -10.11 -11.48
C GLY A 2 7.34 -9.73 -10.96
N MET A 3 6.76 -8.60 -11.40
CA MET A 3 5.42 -8.18 -10.98
C MET A 3 4.33 -9.20 -11.35
N ARG A 4 4.44 -9.84 -12.52
CA ARG A 4 3.49 -10.88 -12.95
C ARG A 4 3.53 -12.10 -12.03
N GLU A 5 4.73 -12.50 -11.60
CA GLU A 5 4.92 -13.63 -10.70
C GLU A 5 4.43 -13.29 -9.28
N PHE A 6 4.76 -12.10 -8.79
CA PHE A 6 4.23 -11.62 -7.51
C PHE A 6 2.70 -11.57 -7.49
N MET A 7 2.04 -11.02 -8.52
CA MET A 7 0.58 -11.00 -8.59
C MET A 7 -0.02 -12.41 -8.67
N ARG A 8 0.67 -13.37 -9.30
CA ARG A 8 0.26 -14.78 -9.32
C ARG A 8 0.32 -15.43 -7.94
N GLN A 9 1.34 -15.10 -7.14
CA GLN A 9 1.46 -15.58 -5.76
C GLN A 9 0.46 -14.89 -4.82
N LEU A 10 0.28 -13.57 -4.99
CA LEU A 10 -0.66 -12.77 -4.21
C LEU A 10 -2.11 -13.19 -4.43
N ARG A 11 -2.49 -13.65 -5.63
CA ARG A 11 -3.86 -14.01 -6.04
C ARG A 11 -4.89 -12.96 -5.58
N PRO A 12 -4.84 -11.72 -6.10
CA PRO A 12 -5.75 -10.65 -5.68
C PRO A 12 -7.22 -11.10 -5.76
N ALA A 13 -7.94 -10.98 -4.63
CA ALA A 13 -9.36 -11.32 -4.52
C ALA A 13 -10.23 -10.08 -4.26
N SER A 14 -9.62 -8.96 -3.88
CA SER A 14 -10.28 -7.68 -3.63
C SER A 14 -9.55 -6.54 -4.35
N PHE A 15 -10.18 -5.37 -4.37
CA PHE A 15 -9.56 -4.15 -4.90
C PHE A 15 -8.36 -3.72 -4.03
N GLU A 16 -8.45 -3.91 -2.72
CA GLU A 16 -7.39 -3.64 -1.75
C GLU A 16 -6.10 -4.39 -2.06
N ASP A 17 -6.21 -5.65 -2.51
CA ASP A 17 -5.04 -6.45 -2.90
C ASP A 17 -4.31 -5.84 -4.11
N ILE A 18 -5.03 -5.22 -5.04
CA ILE A 18 -4.42 -4.53 -6.20
C ILE A 18 -3.64 -3.31 -5.72
N ILE A 19 -4.24 -2.52 -4.81
CA ILE A 19 -3.61 -1.34 -4.20
C ILE A 19 -2.34 -1.75 -3.44
N ALA A 20 -2.41 -2.81 -2.64
CA ALA A 20 -1.27 -3.35 -1.90
C ALA A 20 -0.20 -3.89 -2.86
N GLY A 21 -0.60 -4.57 -3.92
CA GLY A 21 0.33 -5.10 -4.92
C GLY A 21 1.17 -4.00 -5.59
N ILE A 22 0.54 -2.88 -5.96
CA ILE A 22 1.24 -1.69 -6.48
C ILE A 22 2.19 -1.10 -5.43
N SER A 23 1.81 -1.13 -4.16
CA SER A 23 2.55 -0.47 -3.08
C SER A 23 3.75 -1.26 -2.57
N LEU A 24 3.67 -2.60 -2.60
CA LEU A 24 4.66 -3.52 -2.04
C LEU A 24 5.77 -3.91 -3.03
N PHE A 25 5.47 -3.96 -4.33
CA PHE A 25 6.41 -4.45 -5.34
C PHE A 25 7.47 -3.40 -5.73
N ARG A 26 8.33 -3.03 -4.76
CA ARG A 26 9.43 -2.07 -4.92
C ARG A 26 10.59 -2.37 -3.95
N PRO A 27 11.84 -1.92 -4.24
CA PRO A 27 12.98 -2.17 -3.36
C PRO A 27 12.75 -1.65 -1.93
N GLY A 28 12.93 -2.51 -0.92
CA GLY A 28 12.64 -2.23 0.49
C GLY A 28 11.43 -3.00 1.03
N PRO A 29 10.18 -2.59 0.72
CA PRO A 29 8.98 -3.27 1.23
C PRO A 29 8.74 -4.65 0.59
N MET A 30 9.51 -5.05 -0.42
CA MET A 30 9.47 -6.41 -0.96
C MET A 30 9.74 -7.48 0.12
N ASP A 31 10.52 -7.17 1.16
CA ASP A 31 10.79 -8.09 2.26
C ASP A 31 9.52 -8.38 3.10
N GLN A 32 8.50 -7.53 3.01
CA GLN A 32 7.20 -7.72 3.66
C GLN A 32 6.22 -8.55 2.82
N ILE A 33 6.52 -8.80 1.54
CA ILE A 33 5.63 -9.57 0.64
C ILE A 33 5.36 -10.99 1.18
N PRO A 34 6.36 -11.77 1.64
CA PRO A 34 6.11 -13.12 2.16
C PRO A 34 5.14 -13.10 3.33
N LYS A 35 5.34 -12.18 4.30
CA LYS A 35 4.45 -12.01 5.46
C LYS A 35 3.04 -11.60 5.04
N TYR A 36 2.93 -10.67 4.08
CA TYR A 36 1.63 -10.22 3.57
C TYR A 36 0.85 -11.37 2.92
N ILE A 37 1.51 -12.18 2.08
CA ILE A 37 0.89 -13.33 1.40
C ILE A 37 0.54 -14.43 2.41
N GLU A 38 1.41 -14.70 3.38
CA GLU A 38 1.17 -15.68 4.44
C GLU A 38 -0.07 -15.28 5.27
N ASN A 39 -0.12 -14.04 5.75
CA ASN A 39 -1.23 -13.52 6.54
C ASN A 39 -2.54 -13.47 5.75
N LYS A 40 -2.47 -13.19 4.45
CA LYS A 40 -3.63 -13.24 3.56
C LYS A 40 -4.20 -14.66 3.44
N ASN A 41 -3.33 -15.65 3.26
CA ASN A 41 -3.74 -17.04 3.06
C ASN A 41 -4.14 -17.72 4.38
N ASP A 42 -3.58 -17.28 5.50
CA ASP A 42 -3.85 -17.78 6.84
C ASP A 42 -4.07 -16.63 7.83
N PRO A 43 -5.33 -16.17 7.97
CA PRO A 43 -5.67 -15.08 8.89
C PRO A 43 -5.33 -15.38 10.37
N SER A 44 -5.15 -16.64 10.76
CA SER A 44 -4.80 -17.00 12.15
C SER A 44 -3.39 -16.54 12.56
N LYS A 45 -2.53 -16.26 11.57
CA LYS A 45 -1.18 -15.75 11.78
C LYS A 45 -1.11 -14.24 11.99
N ILE A 46 -2.21 -13.53 11.72
CA ILE A 46 -2.28 -12.08 11.92
C ILE A 46 -2.25 -11.81 13.43
N LYS A 47 -1.19 -11.13 13.88
CA LYS A 47 -1.03 -10.70 15.27
C LYS A 47 -0.95 -9.18 15.31
N TYR A 48 -1.87 -8.58 16.05
CA TYR A 48 -1.84 -7.14 16.32
C TYR A 48 -1.19 -6.89 17.68
N ALA A 49 -0.28 -5.92 17.72
CA ALA A 49 0.38 -5.54 18.98
C ALA A 49 -0.61 -4.89 19.97
N HIS A 50 -1.67 -4.25 19.45
CA HIS A 50 -2.73 -3.62 20.25
C HIS A 50 -4.09 -3.73 19.53
N PRO A 51 -5.23 -3.87 20.23
CA PRO A 51 -6.56 -3.91 19.61
C PRO A 51 -6.87 -2.69 18.74
N LEU A 52 -6.36 -1.50 19.09
CA LEU A 52 -6.53 -0.28 18.28
C LEU A 52 -5.85 -0.34 16.90
N LEU A 53 -4.91 -1.27 16.69
CA LEU A 53 -4.22 -1.42 15.40
C LEU A 53 -5.01 -2.27 14.41
N GLU A 54 -5.86 -3.17 14.89
CA GLU A 54 -6.68 -4.06 14.06
C GLU A 54 -7.50 -3.31 13.00
N PRO A 55 -8.33 -2.29 13.33
CA PRO A 55 -9.12 -1.59 12.32
C PRO A 55 -8.28 -0.81 11.30
N ILE A 56 -7.00 -0.56 11.58
CA ILE A 56 -6.09 0.20 10.71
C ILE A 56 -5.30 -0.74 9.78
N LEU A 57 -4.89 -1.89 10.31
CA LEU A 57 -4.00 -2.83 9.65
C LEU A 57 -4.74 -4.03 9.03
N ASN A 58 -6.03 -4.24 9.31
CA ASN A 58 -6.80 -5.36 8.75
C ASN A 58 -6.83 -5.35 7.21
N ILE A 59 -6.94 -4.18 6.60
CA ILE A 59 -6.97 -3.97 5.14
C ILE A 59 -5.67 -4.42 4.45
N SER A 60 -4.61 -4.63 5.22
CA SER A 60 -3.30 -5.06 4.77
C SER A 60 -2.78 -6.26 5.56
N TYR A 61 -3.70 -7.07 6.09
CA TYR A 61 -3.41 -8.33 6.78
C TYR A 61 -2.39 -8.17 7.93
N GLY A 62 -2.47 -7.07 8.68
CA GLY A 62 -1.57 -6.79 9.82
C GLY A 62 -0.22 -6.19 9.42
N CYS A 63 0.02 -5.91 8.15
CA CYS A 63 1.27 -5.30 7.68
C CYS A 63 1.11 -3.78 7.55
N LEU A 64 2.13 -3.02 7.94
CA LEU A 64 2.24 -1.62 7.57
C LEU A 64 2.57 -1.53 6.08
N VAL A 65 1.77 -0.77 5.32
CA VAL A 65 1.94 -0.57 3.87
C VAL A 65 1.84 0.91 3.49
N TYR A 66 0.94 1.64 4.14
CA TYR A 66 0.54 2.97 3.72
C TYR A 66 0.97 4.09 4.67
N GLN A 67 1.19 5.27 4.11
CA GLN A 67 1.42 6.52 4.85
C GLN A 67 0.22 6.91 5.72
N GLU A 68 -0.98 6.61 5.25
CA GLU A 68 -2.23 6.87 5.92
C GLU A 68 -2.40 5.97 7.16
N GLN A 69 -1.80 4.77 7.17
CA GLN A 69 -1.81 3.90 8.36
C GLN A 69 -0.96 4.49 9.47
N VAL A 70 0.23 5.01 9.17
CA VAL A 70 1.08 5.73 10.16
C VAL A 70 0.30 6.87 10.78
N GLN A 71 -0.43 7.64 9.97
CA GLN A 71 -1.25 8.73 10.47
C GLN A 71 -2.40 8.23 11.35
N GLN A 72 -3.13 7.20 10.92
CA GLN A 72 -4.23 6.62 11.70
C GLN A 72 -3.76 6.03 13.03
N ILE A 73 -2.57 5.41 13.07
CA ILE A 73 -1.97 4.88 14.29
C ILE A 73 -1.64 6.03 15.25
N ALA A 74 -0.98 7.09 14.78
CA ALA A 74 -0.69 8.26 15.60
C ALA A 74 -1.94 8.89 16.21
N ARG A 75 -3.03 8.95 15.44
CA ARG A 75 -4.31 9.45 15.92
C ARG A 75 -4.95 8.52 16.95
N SER A 76 -4.97 7.22 16.68
CA SER A 76 -5.69 6.25 17.51
C SER A 76 -4.95 5.92 18.80
N LEU A 77 -3.62 5.79 18.75
CA LEU A 77 -2.81 5.42 19.90
C LEU A 77 -2.42 6.63 20.73
N ALA A 78 -2.06 7.78 20.12
CA ALA A 78 -1.51 8.93 20.84
C ALA A 78 -2.42 10.18 20.83
N GLY A 79 -3.59 10.11 20.19
CA GLY A 79 -4.56 11.20 20.15
C GLY A 79 -4.14 12.38 19.27
N TYR A 80 -3.29 12.15 18.26
CA TYR A 80 -2.84 13.21 17.35
C TYR A 80 -4.03 13.80 16.56
N SER A 81 -3.92 15.08 16.21
CA SER A 81 -4.76 15.65 15.15
C SER A 81 -4.29 15.14 13.79
N LEU A 82 -5.14 15.26 12.76
CA LEU A 82 -4.76 14.85 11.40
C LEU A 82 -3.55 15.64 10.88
N GLY A 83 -3.51 16.95 11.14
CA GLY A 83 -2.38 17.80 10.76
C GLY A 83 -1.08 17.40 11.46
N ARG A 84 -1.15 17.10 12.77
CA ARG A 84 0.04 16.67 13.53
C ARG A 84 0.53 15.29 13.08
N ALA A 85 -0.39 14.39 12.76
CA ALA A 85 -0.04 13.07 12.22
C ALA A 85 0.69 13.17 10.87
N ASP A 86 0.32 14.10 9.98
CA ASP A 86 1.10 14.35 8.75
C ASP A 86 2.49 14.93 9.05
N ILE A 87 2.64 15.80 10.06
CA ILE A 87 3.95 16.30 10.51
C ILE A 87 4.83 15.13 10.97
N LEU A 88 4.30 14.22 11.79
CA LEU A 88 5.01 13.01 12.23
C LEU A 88 5.45 12.16 11.03
N ARG A 89 4.54 11.88 10.10
CA ARG A 89 4.83 11.13 8.88
C ARG A 89 5.98 11.77 8.07
N ARG A 90 5.97 13.09 7.90
CA ARG A 90 7.04 13.82 7.21
C ARG A 90 8.37 13.74 7.96
N ALA A 91 8.34 13.83 9.29
CA ALA A 91 9.53 13.72 10.14
C ALA A 91 10.17 12.33 10.02
N MET A 92 9.36 11.27 10.10
CA MET A 92 9.81 9.89 9.94
C MET A 92 10.46 9.63 8.56
N GLY A 93 9.94 10.26 7.50
CA GLY A 93 10.55 10.18 6.18
C GLY A 93 11.93 10.85 6.06
N LYS A 94 12.23 11.87 6.88
CA LYS A 94 13.48 12.65 6.84
C LYS A 94 14.57 12.14 7.79
N LYS A 95 14.24 11.30 8.78
CA LYS A 95 15.18 10.66 9.74
C LYS A 95 16.12 11.61 10.51
N LYS A 96 15.65 12.80 10.89
CA LYS A 96 16.42 13.65 11.81
C LYS A 96 16.31 13.10 13.22
N GLN A 97 17.41 12.60 13.78
CA GLN A 97 17.41 11.88 15.06
C GLN A 97 16.83 12.72 16.21
N GLU A 98 17.23 13.99 16.33
CA GLU A 98 16.69 14.90 17.33
C GLU A 98 15.17 15.09 17.21
N VAL A 99 14.66 15.25 15.98
CA VAL A 99 13.22 15.41 15.73
C VAL A 99 12.48 14.12 16.06
N MET A 100 13.05 12.96 15.71
CA MET A 100 12.45 11.67 16.00
C MET A 100 12.33 11.39 17.50
N GLU A 101 13.33 11.79 18.29
CA GLU A 101 13.28 11.62 19.75
C GLU A 101 12.23 12.53 20.40
N GLN A 102 12.11 13.76 19.92
CA GLN A 102 11.05 14.68 20.34
C GLN A 102 9.66 14.13 19.97
N GLU A 103 9.49 13.62 18.75
CA GLU A 103 8.24 12.99 18.32
C GLU A 103 7.93 11.72 19.09
N ARG A 104 8.94 10.90 19.44
CA ARG A 104 8.78 9.71 20.29
C ARG A 104 8.23 10.10 21.64
N THR A 105 8.89 11.07 22.31
CA THR A 105 8.48 11.56 23.62
C THR A 105 7.04 12.06 23.59
N MET A 106 6.68 12.82 22.54
CA MET A 106 5.33 13.33 22.36
C MET A 106 4.30 12.23 22.06
N PHE A 107 4.67 11.21 21.27
CA PHE A 107 3.78 10.09 20.97
C PHE A 107 3.46 9.28 22.23
N ILE A 108 4.45 9.07 23.10
CA ILE A 108 4.31 8.25 24.31
C ILE A 108 3.62 9.04 25.43
N HIS A 109 4.16 10.21 25.78
CA HIS A 109 3.76 10.96 26.97
C HIS A 109 2.83 12.15 26.68
N GLY A 110 2.69 12.52 25.41
CA GLY A 110 1.86 13.65 24.99
C GLY A 110 2.59 15.00 25.08
N SER A 111 1.84 16.08 24.90
CA SER A 111 2.32 17.46 25.05
C SER A 111 1.21 18.40 25.49
N VAL A 112 1.60 19.49 26.14
CA VAL A 112 0.72 20.56 26.62
C VAL A 112 1.22 21.90 26.08
N ASP A 113 0.33 22.88 25.93
CA ASP A 113 0.71 24.26 25.64
C ASP A 113 1.13 25.02 26.92
N GLU A 114 1.55 26.28 26.76
CA GLU A 114 1.97 27.17 27.84
C GLU A 114 0.88 27.41 28.89
N ASN A 115 -0.39 27.22 28.51
CA ASN A 115 -1.54 27.37 29.39
C ASN A 115 -1.98 26.04 30.02
N GLY A 116 -1.20 24.96 29.83
CA GLY A 116 -1.47 23.62 30.35
C GLY A 116 -2.55 22.85 29.57
N LYS A 117 -3.04 23.36 28.44
CA LYS A 117 -4.00 22.65 27.59
C LYS A 117 -3.30 21.53 26.86
N VAL A 118 -3.86 20.32 26.95
CA VAL A 118 -3.35 19.14 26.25
C VAL A 118 -3.46 19.36 24.74
N LEU A 119 -2.30 19.41 24.07
CA LEU A 119 -2.19 19.47 22.61
C LEU A 119 -2.23 18.06 22.02
N VAL A 120 -1.52 17.14 22.68
CA VAL A 120 -1.47 15.72 22.33
C VAL A 120 -1.63 14.92 23.62
N PRO A 121 -2.64 14.04 23.73
CA PRO A 121 -2.82 13.20 24.91
C PRO A 121 -1.62 12.30 25.20
N GLY A 122 -1.04 11.68 24.17
CA GLY A 122 0.01 10.67 24.33
C GLY A 122 -0.56 9.28 24.62
N ALA A 123 0.18 8.26 24.22
CA ALA A 123 -0.25 6.87 24.27
C ALA A 123 -0.53 6.37 25.69
N VAL A 124 0.32 6.74 26.65
CA VAL A 124 0.17 6.32 28.04
C VAL A 124 -1.13 6.85 28.65
N ARG A 125 -1.51 8.09 28.35
CA ARG A 125 -2.77 8.68 28.85
C ARG A 125 -4.02 8.06 28.22
N LEU A 126 -3.88 7.42 27.06
CA LEU A 126 -4.95 6.71 26.36
C LEU A 126 -5.00 5.22 26.72
N GLY A 127 -4.23 4.79 27.73
CA GLY A 127 -4.25 3.41 28.23
C GLY A 127 -3.37 2.44 27.44
N VAL A 128 -2.52 2.92 26.53
CA VAL A 128 -1.54 2.09 25.83
C VAL A 128 -0.28 1.97 26.70
N PRO A 129 0.18 0.75 27.04
CA PRO A 129 1.41 0.57 27.81
C PRO A 129 2.61 1.24 27.14
N GLU A 130 3.47 1.88 27.93
CA GLU A 130 4.61 2.63 27.41
C GLU A 130 5.57 1.78 26.57
N GLN A 131 5.83 0.54 26.99
CA GLN A 131 6.66 -0.40 26.25
C GLN A 131 6.08 -0.71 24.86
N LEU A 132 4.75 -0.86 24.80
CA LEU A 132 4.03 -1.11 23.56
C LEU A 132 4.02 0.12 22.66
N ALA A 133 3.82 1.31 23.24
CA ALA A 133 3.88 2.57 22.50
C ALA A 133 5.26 2.79 21.86
N ASN A 134 6.34 2.47 22.59
CA ASN A 134 7.70 2.48 22.06
C ASN A 134 7.86 1.51 20.89
N GLN A 135 7.46 0.25 21.07
CA GLN A 135 7.55 -0.76 20.02
C GLN A 135 6.82 -0.33 18.74
N VAL A 136 5.57 0.14 18.86
CA VAL A 136 4.79 0.59 17.69
C VAL A 136 5.42 1.82 17.04
N PHE A 137 6.02 2.73 17.82
CA PHE A 137 6.73 3.87 17.27
C PHE A 137 7.98 3.45 16.47
N ASP A 138 8.73 2.47 16.97
CA ASP A 138 9.87 1.88 16.27
C ASP A 138 9.47 1.22 14.96
N GLU A 139 8.41 0.40 14.97
CA GLU A 139 7.86 -0.23 13.76
C GLU A 139 7.41 0.81 12.72
N MET A 140 6.73 1.88 13.16
CA MET A 140 6.34 2.98 12.29
C MET A 140 7.55 3.71 11.70
N ALA A 141 8.58 3.99 12.51
CA ALA A 141 9.77 4.72 12.09
C ALA A 141 10.61 3.92 11.08
N GLU A 142 10.74 2.61 11.29
CA GLU A 142 11.39 1.70 10.35
C GLU A 142 10.61 1.66 9.02
N PHE A 143 9.29 1.48 9.11
CA PHE A 143 8.44 1.32 7.94
C PHE A 143 8.25 2.63 7.15
N ALA A 144 8.27 3.79 7.79
CA ALA A 144 7.99 5.08 7.15
C ALA A 144 8.88 5.38 5.93
N LYS A 145 10.10 4.82 5.87
CA LYS A 145 10.99 4.88 4.69
C LYS A 145 10.33 4.28 3.44
N TYR A 146 9.49 3.28 3.64
CA TYR A 146 8.87 2.45 2.62
C TYR A 146 7.33 2.51 2.67
N ALA A 147 6.77 3.51 3.34
CA ALA A 147 5.33 3.74 3.31
C ALA A 147 4.91 4.31 1.96
N PHE A 148 3.83 3.79 1.37
CA PHE A 148 3.29 4.29 0.10
C PHE A 148 2.10 5.20 0.34
N ASN A 149 1.86 6.16 -0.55
CA ASN A 149 0.65 6.98 -0.49
C ASN A 149 -0.54 6.16 -1.01
N LYS A 150 -1.49 5.82 -0.14
CA LYS A 150 -2.63 4.95 -0.49
C LYS A 150 -3.53 5.60 -1.53
N ALA A 151 -3.77 6.91 -1.44
CA ALA A 151 -4.62 7.61 -2.41
C ALA A 151 -4.06 7.49 -3.84
N HIS A 152 -2.75 7.71 -4.00
CA HIS A 152 -2.06 7.55 -5.27
C HIS A 152 -2.14 6.10 -5.79
N ALA A 153 -1.84 5.11 -4.93
CA ALA A 153 -1.98 3.70 -5.31
C ALA A 153 -3.40 3.34 -5.74
N ALA A 154 -4.41 3.83 -5.02
CA ALA A 154 -5.82 3.56 -5.31
C ALA A 154 -6.22 4.09 -6.70
N CYS A 155 -5.83 5.33 -7.04
CA CYS A 155 -6.12 5.89 -8.37
C CYS A 155 -5.54 5.04 -9.50
N TYR A 156 -4.30 4.57 -9.36
CA TYR A 156 -3.68 3.70 -10.37
C TYR A 156 -4.24 2.28 -10.35
N ALA A 157 -4.65 1.77 -9.18
CA ALA A 157 -5.34 0.48 -9.08
C ALA A 157 -6.66 0.48 -9.85
N VAL A 158 -7.40 1.61 -9.90
CA VAL A 158 -8.61 1.72 -10.74
C VAL A 158 -8.28 1.49 -12.21
N LEU A 159 -7.19 2.06 -12.72
CA LEU A 159 -6.77 1.87 -14.11
C LEU A 159 -6.35 0.41 -14.38
N ALA A 160 -5.59 -0.19 -13.45
CA ALA A 160 -5.20 -1.59 -13.55
C ALA A 160 -6.42 -2.53 -13.54
N TYR A 161 -7.39 -2.27 -12.66
CA TYR A 161 -8.63 -3.04 -12.59
C TYR A 161 -9.46 -2.88 -13.87
N ARG A 162 -9.64 -1.66 -14.36
CA ARG A 162 -10.41 -1.40 -15.60
C ARG A 162 -9.79 -2.08 -16.82
N THR A 163 -8.47 -2.03 -16.96
CA THR A 163 -7.78 -2.71 -18.07
C THR A 163 -7.89 -4.23 -17.95
N ALA A 164 -7.76 -4.79 -16.76
CA ALA A 164 -7.98 -6.23 -16.52
C ALA A 164 -9.44 -6.63 -16.82
N TRP A 165 -10.41 -5.83 -16.37
CA TRP A 165 -11.84 -6.08 -16.59
C TRP A 165 -12.19 -6.07 -18.09
N LEU A 166 -11.71 -5.08 -18.83
CA LEU A 166 -11.89 -5.03 -20.29
C LEU A 166 -11.23 -6.22 -20.98
N LYS A 167 -10.01 -6.61 -20.56
CA LYS A 167 -9.31 -7.77 -21.12
C LYS A 167 -10.06 -9.10 -20.88
N VAL A 168 -10.83 -9.20 -19.79
CA VAL A 168 -11.64 -10.39 -19.46
C VAL A 168 -12.97 -10.40 -20.22
N HIS A 169 -13.68 -9.26 -20.28
CA HIS A 169 -15.05 -9.21 -20.79
C HIS A 169 -15.16 -8.80 -22.27
N TYR A 170 -14.17 -8.07 -22.79
CA TYR A 170 -14.08 -7.60 -24.18
C TYR A 170 -12.67 -7.85 -24.75
N PRO A 171 -12.21 -9.12 -24.78
CA PRO A 171 -10.83 -9.46 -25.08
C PRO A 171 -10.41 -9.02 -26.50
N ALA A 172 -11.28 -9.15 -27.49
CA ALA A 172 -10.95 -8.81 -28.88
C ALA A 172 -10.79 -7.29 -29.06
N GLU A 173 -11.74 -6.50 -28.55
CA GLU A 173 -11.74 -5.05 -28.62
C GLU A 173 -10.61 -4.45 -27.79
N PHE A 174 -10.38 -5.00 -26.58
CA PHE A 174 -9.28 -4.58 -25.73
C PHE A 174 -7.93 -4.82 -26.41
N MET A 175 -7.72 -6.01 -26.98
CA MET A 175 -6.46 -6.33 -27.66
C MET A 175 -6.29 -5.54 -28.96
N ALA A 176 -7.36 -5.28 -29.72
CA ALA A 176 -7.31 -4.38 -30.87
C ALA A 176 -6.85 -2.98 -30.46
N ALA A 177 -7.46 -2.39 -29.43
CA ALA A 177 -7.05 -1.09 -28.90
C ALA A 177 -5.60 -1.10 -28.37
N ALA A 178 -5.19 -2.17 -27.69
CA ALA A 178 -3.82 -2.33 -27.18
C ALA A 178 -2.81 -2.39 -28.33
N LEU A 179 -3.08 -3.16 -29.38
CA LEU A 179 -2.25 -3.23 -30.59
C LEU A 179 -2.17 -1.88 -31.29
N SER A 180 -3.29 -1.17 -31.48
CA SER A 180 -3.30 0.18 -32.06
C SER A 180 -2.45 1.17 -31.25
N SER A 181 -2.46 1.09 -29.92
CA SER A 181 -1.68 2.00 -29.05
C SER A 181 -0.16 1.83 -29.18
N VAL A 182 0.30 0.69 -29.71
CA VAL A 182 1.72 0.35 -29.87
C VAL A 182 2.07 0.04 -31.33
N ALA A 183 1.27 0.48 -32.29
CA ALA A 183 1.41 0.09 -33.70
C ALA A 183 2.81 0.36 -34.30
N ASN A 184 3.54 1.33 -33.75
CA ASN A 184 4.89 1.69 -34.18
C ASN A 184 6.01 0.96 -33.40
N ASP A 185 5.68 0.04 -32.50
CA ASP A 185 6.60 -0.71 -31.65
C ASP A 185 6.50 -2.21 -31.99
N ALA A 186 7.38 -2.68 -32.89
CA ALA A 186 7.34 -4.03 -33.44
C ALA A 186 7.43 -5.11 -32.35
N ASP A 187 8.28 -4.92 -31.34
CA ASP A 187 8.46 -5.87 -30.24
C ASP A 187 7.17 -6.01 -29.42
N LYS A 188 6.49 -4.90 -29.12
CA LYS A 188 5.19 -4.94 -28.42
C LYS A 188 4.08 -5.51 -29.27
N VAL A 189 4.04 -5.18 -30.56
CA VAL A 189 3.05 -5.75 -31.50
C VAL A 189 3.19 -7.27 -31.54
N GLN A 190 4.42 -7.78 -31.63
CA GLN A 190 4.67 -9.22 -31.57
C GLN A 190 4.19 -9.83 -30.24
N ALA A 191 4.59 -9.24 -29.11
CA ALA A 191 4.21 -9.74 -27.79
C ALA A 191 2.70 -9.76 -27.56
N TYR A 192 1.97 -8.74 -28.05
CA TYR A 192 0.51 -8.65 -27.95
C TYR A 192 -0.20 -9.61 -28.91
N THR A 193 0.36 -9.84 -30.10
CA THR A 193 -0.13 -10.86 -31.05
C THR A 193 -0.05 -12.26 -30.44
N GLU A 194 1.02 -12.58 -29.71
CA GLU A 194 1.13 -13.84 -28.96
C GLU A 194 0.13 -13.93 -27.81
N ASP A 195 -0.14 -12.81 -27.11
CA ASP A 195 -1.20 -12.73 -26.09
C ASP A 195 -2.58 -13.03 -26.70
N CYS A 196 -2.92 -12.47 -27.87
CA CYS A 196 -4.17 -12.76 -28.57
C CYS A 196 -4.32 -14.27 -28.84
N LYS A 197 -3.27 -14.91 -29.37
CA LYS A 197 -3.25 -16.35 -29.62
C LYS A 197 -3.49 -17.16 -28.34
N ARG A 198 -2.83 -16.81 -27.23
CA ARG A 198 -3.03 -17.45 -25.92
C ARG A 198 -4.46 -17.30 -25.39
N MET A 199 -5.12 -16.19 -25.72
CA MET A 199 -6.48 -15.88 -25.31
C MET A 199 -7.55 -16.46 -26.27
N GLY A 200 -7.16 -17.06 -27.39
CA GLY A 200 -8.08 -17.53 -28.42
C GLY A 200 -8.70 -16.40 -29.26
N VAL A 201 -8.08 -15.22 -29.30
CA VAL A 201 -8.49 -14.11 -30.16
C VAL A 201 -7.84 -14.27 -31.53
N GLU A 202 -8.66 -14.46 -32.56
CA GLU A 202 -8.21 -14.56 -33.95
C GLU A 202 -7.73 -13.20 -34.47
N ILE A 203 -6.57 -13.19 -35.12
CA ILE A 203 -6.04 -12.00 -35.82
C ILE A 203 -6.03 -12.32 -37.31
N VAL A 204 -6.77 -11.52 -38.08
CA VAL A 204 -6.77 -11.58 -39.54
C VAL A 204 -5.61 -10.77 -40.13
N PRO A 205 -4.96 -11.25 -41.21
CA PRO A 205 -4.01 -10.44 -41.95
C PRO A 205 -4.65 -9.17 -42.53
N PRO A 206 -3.86 -8.12 -42.77
CA PRO A 206 -4.35 -6.91 -43.45
C PRO A 206 -5.01 -7.26 -44.79
N ASN A 207 -6.16 -6.65 -45.07
CA ASN A 207 -6.89 -6.79 -46.32
C ASN A 207 -7.16 -5.39 -46.88
N VAL A 208 -7.00 -5.19 -48.18
CA VAL A 208 -7.22 -3.87 -48.80
C VAL A 208 -8.70 -3.47 -48.86
N ASN A 209 -9.62 -4.43 -48.67
CA ASN A 209 -11.06 -4.24 -48.80
C ASN A 209 -11.81 -4.18 -47.45
N ILE A 210 -11.11 -4.41 -46.34
CA ILE A 210 -11.67 -4.42 -44.96
C ILE A 210 -10.72 -3.59 -44.10
#